data_AF-A0A7X0AKX5-F1
#
_entry.id   AF-A0A7X0AKX5-F1
#
_cell.length_a   1.000
_cell.length_b   1.000
_cell.length_c   1.000
_cell.angle_alpha   90.00
_cell.angle_beta   90.00
_cell.angle_gamma   90.00
#
_symmetry.space_group_name_H-M   'P 1'
#
loop_
_entity.id
_entity.type
_entity.pdbx_description
1 polymer ?
#
loop_
_entity_poly.entity_id
_entity_poly.type
_entity_poly.pdbx_seq_one_letter_code
_entity_poly.pdbx_strand_id
1 'polypeptide(L)'
;MHASTDFGPNADDVAAIWNLRETLLAQNWPDSETIGSILGLTANAHAESKATSDRGNEDTPMFGVWAGRDRGGYRYPPFQFLKSGLVHPQLLELMEALARQPGLHPRYDKSGWERAFWLYQPRKRLSVQALELRAAKLKEVQENPERFATLANDARTPAEVFSDDCLAVIDLANEDADQLTCDVSVLGGGA
;
A
#
# COMPACT_ATOMS: atom_id res chain seq x y z
N MET A 1 -33.95 -25.21 -15.47
CA MET A 1 -33.88 -24.10 -14.50
C MET A 1 -32.42 -23.83 -14.23
N HIS A 2 -31.82 -22.87 -14.93
CA HIS A 2 -30.44 -22.44 -14.69
C HIS A 2 -30.47 -21.32 -13.66
N ALA A 3 -29.97 -21.60 -12.45
CA ALA A 3 -29.63 -20.55 -11.50
C ALA A 3 -28.35 -19.88 -12.03
N SER A 4 -28.51 -18.70 -12.62
CA SER A 4 -27.39 -17.79 -12.86
C SER A 4 -27.02 -17.20 -11.51
N THR A 5 -25.94 -17.68 -10.92
CA THR A 5 -25.33 -17.03 -9.76
C THR A 5 -24.65 -15.78 -10.29
N ASP A 6 -25.29 -14.64 -10.08
CA ASP A 6 -24.75 -13.33 -10.38
C ASP A 6 -23.57 -13.08 -9.43
N PHE A 7 -22.34 -13.15 -9.95
CA PHE A 7 -21.10 -12.90 -9.19
C PHE A 7 -20.81 -11.40 -9.06
N GLY A 8 -21.82 -10.61 -8.68
CA GLY A 8 -21.61 -9.25 -8.23
C GLY A 8 -20.98 -9.24 -6.83
N PRO A 9 -20.16 -8.22 -6.47
CA PRO A 9 -19.67 -8.09 -5.10
C PRO A 9 -20.86 -8.03 -4.13
N ASN A 10 -20.79 -8.78 -3.01
CA ASN A 10 -21.85 -8.79 -2.01
C ASN A 10 -22.07 -7.35 -1.49
N ALA A 11 -23.32 -6.95 -1.25
CA ALA A 11 -23.64 -5.61 -0.76
C ALA A 11 -22.89 -5.26 0.54
N ASP A 12 -22.62 -6.28 1.38
CA ASP A 12 -21.83 -6.14 2.60
C ASP A 12 -20.37 -5.78 2.31
N ASP A 13 -19.77 -6.35 1.26
CA ASP A 13 -18.39 -6.07 0.86
C ASP A 13 -18.25 -4.64 0.35
N VAL A 14 -19.23 -4.17 -0.44
CA VAL A 14 -19.27 -2.79 -0.94
C VAL A 14 -19.39 -1.81 0.22
N ALA A 15 -20.23 -2.10 1.21
CA ALA A 15 -20.37 -1.28 2.40
C ALA A 15 -19.08 -1.26 3.25
N ALA A 16 -18.42 -2.41 3.40
CA ALA A 16 -17.15 -2.51 4.12
C ALA A 16 -16.03 -1.68 3.44
N ILE A 17 -15.90 -1.78 2.11
CA ILE A 17 -14.91 -1.02 1.33
C ILE A 17 -15.20 0.49 1.44
N TRP A 18 -16.47 0.89 1.37
CA TRP A 18 -16.86 2.28 1.55
C TRP A 18 -16.50 2.81 2.94
N ASN A 19 -16.81 2.04 3.99
CA ASN A 19 -16.48 2.43 5.37
C ASN A 19 -14.96 2.52 5.59
N LEU A 20 -14.19 1.60 5.00
CA LEU A 20 -12.73 1.67 5.04
C LEU A 20 -12.23 2.96 4.36
N ARG A 21 -12.72 3.26 3.16
CA ARG A 21 -12.39 4.50 2.45
C ARG A 21 -12.64 5.75 3.30
N GLU A 22 -13.82 5.85 3.91
CA GLU A 22 -14.15 7.01 4.76
C GLU A 22 -13.29 7.08 6.01
N THR A 23 -12.98 5.92 6.62
CA THR A 23 -12.06 5.83 7.76
C THR A 23 -10.66 6.31 7.40
N LEU A 24 -10.15 5.94 6.22
CA LEU A 24 -8.85 6.38 5.73
C LEU A 24 -8.83 7.88 5.44
N LEU A 25 -9.89 8.43 4.82
CA LEU A 25 -9.98 9.87 4.57
C LEU A 25 -10.12 10.69 5.85
N ALA A 26 -10.70 10.13 6.91
CA ALA A 26 -10.79 10.78 8.21
C ALA A 26 -9.42 10.92 8.91
N GLN A 27 -8.36 10.29 8.42
CA GLN A 27 -6.99 10.41 8.97
C GLN A 27 -6.30 11.73 8.58
N ASN A 28 -7.00 12.68 7.93
CA ASN A 28 -6.48 13.99 7.54
C ASN A 28 -5.19 13.91 6.70
N TRP A 29 -5.18 13.03 5.69
CA TRP A 29 -4.06 12.96 4.75
C TRP A 29 -3.82 14.32 4.07
N PRO A 30 -2.55 14.78 4.00
CA PRO A 30 -2.19 16.01 3.30
C PRO A 30 -2.77 16.11 1.88
N ASP A 31 -3.18 17.30 1.45
CA ASP A 31 -3.42 17.62 0.03
C ASP A 31 -2.15 18.07 -0.68
N SER A 32 -2.27 18.28 -1.99
CA SER A 32 -1.24 18.83 -2.86
C SER A 32 -0.65 20.16 -2.38
N GLU A 33 -1.46 21.04 -1.78
CA GLU A 33 -0.99 22.33 -1.25
C GLU A 33 -0.10 22.13 -0.03
N THR A 34 -0.54 21.29 0.91
CA THR A 34 0.23 20.91 2.10
C THR A 34 1.55 20.25 1.71
N ILE A 35 1.52 19.29 0.78
CA ILE A 35 2.73 18.61 0.28
C ILE A 35 3.67 19.58 -0.44
N GLY A 36 3.13 20.47 -1.29
CA GLY A 36 3.92 21.50 -1.96
C GLY A 36 4.67 22.40 -0.96
N SER A 37 4.02 22.73 0.16
CA SER A 37 4.63 23.49 1.24
C SER A 37 5.73 22.71 1.98
N ILE A 38 5.48 21.43 2.31
CA ILE A 38 6.44 20.54 2.99
C ILE A 38 7.72 20.36 2.15
N LEU A 39 7.58 20.22 0.84
CA LEU A 39 8.70 20.05 -0.08
C LEU A 39 9.42 21.38 -0.42
N GLY A 40 9.03 22.49 0.22
CA GLY A 40 9.64 23.80 -0.03
C GLY A 40 9.40 24.34 -1.45
N LEU A 41 8.33 23.90 -2.12
CA LEU A 41 7.99 24.28 -3.49
C LEU A 41 7.25 25.64 -3.57
N THR A 42 7.28 26.43 -2.51
CA THR A 42 6.55 27.71 -2.42
C THR A 42 7.21 28.79 -3.27
N ALA A 43 6.69 29.01 -4.49
CA ALA A 43 6.54 30.35 -5.11
C ALA A 43 6.02 30.32 -6.56
N ASN A 44 5.98 29.19 -7.26
CA ASN A 44 5.42 29.15 -8.62
C ASN A 44 4.15 28.32 -8.62
N ALA A 45 3.10 28.89 -9.21
CA ALA A 45 1.70 28.48 -9.36
C ALA A 45 1.42 27.05 -9.91
N HIS A 46 2.22 26.07 -9.52
CA HIS A 46 2.29 24.73 -10.09
C HIS A 46 2.37 23.63 -9.04
N ALA A 47 2.09 23.87 -7.74
CA ALA A 47 2.12 22.80 -6.73
C ALA A 47 1.16 21.64 -7.07
N GLU A 48 -0.08 21.95 -7.46
CA GLU A 48 -1.02 20.93 -7.96
C GLU A 48 -0.57 20.31 -9.28
N SER A 49 -0.05 21.12 -10.21
CA SER A 49 0.42 20.66 -11.51
C SER A 49 1.65 19.76 -11.39
N LYS A 50 2.55 20.05 -10.44
CA LYS A 50 3.80 19.34 -10.20
C LYS A 50 3.58 18.11 -9.32
N ALA A 51 2.75 18.18 -8.28
CA ALA A 51 2.33 16.96 -7.56
C ALA A 51 1.48 16.03 -8.46
N THR A 52 0.89 16.57 -9.54
CA THR A 52 0.26 15.80 -10.61
C THR A 52 1.26 15.24 -11.62
N SER A 53 2.28 15.99 -12.00
CA SER A 53 3.39 15.52 -12.84
C SER A 53 4.27 14.48 -12.13
N ASP A 54 4.54 14.68 -10.84
CA ASP A 54 5.38 13.83 -9.99
C ASP A 54 4.71 12.49 -9.65
N ARG A 55 3.38 12.36 -9.83
CA ARG A 55 2.70 11.05 -9.81
C ARG A 55 3.14 10.12 -10.96
N GLY A 56 3.79 10.67 -11.99
CA GLY A 56 4.35 9.93 -13.13
C GLY A 56 5.76 10.38 -13.50
N ASN A 57 6.46 11.10 -12.63
CA ASN A 57 7.84 11.51 -12.84
C ASN A 57 8.76 10.44 -12.23
N GLU A 58 9.72 9.97 -13.02
CA GLU A 58 10.72 8.98 -12.61
C GLU A 58 11.59 9.51 -11.45
N ASP A 59 11.73 10.84 -11.33
CA ASP A 59 12.66 11.46 -10.38
C ASP A 59 12.11 11.61 -8.93
N THR A 60 10.78 11.62 -8.71
CA THR A 60 10.18 11.71 -7.35
C THR A 60 8.73 11.18 -7.32
N PRO A 61 8.50 9.87 -7.44
CA PRO A 61 7.16 9.31 -7.49
C PRO A 61 6.48 9.43 -6.13
N MET A 62 5.49 10.33 -6.01
CA MET A 62 4.62 10.38 -4.83
C MET A 62 3.36 9.56 -5.08
N PHE A 63 2.92 8.84 -4.05
CA PHE A 63 1.66 8.10 -4.06
C PHE A 63 0.52 9.00 -3.58
N GLY A 64 -0.45 9.25 -4.46
CA GLY A 64 -1.64 10.04 -4.16
C GLY A 64 -2.92 9.26 -4.44
N VAL A 65 -3.92 9.47 -3.59
CA VAL A 65 -5.25 8.87 -3.67
C VAL A 65 -6.28 9.94 -4.01
N TRP A 66 -7.12 9.72 -5.02
CA TRP A 66 -8.15 10.67 -5.44
C TRP A 66 -9.35 10.63 -4.49
N ALA A 67 -9.50 11.65 -3.65
CA ALA A 67 -10.58 11.74 -2.68
C ALA A 67 -11.89 12.32 -3.25
N GLY A 68 -11.85 12.90 -4.46
CA GLY A 68 -12.98 13.60 -5.07
C GLY A 68 -12.76 15.11 -5.11
N ARG A 69 -13.45 15.80 -6.02
CA ARG A 69 -13.29 17.25 -6.22
C ARG A 69 -13.77 18.06 -5.02
N ASP A 70 -14.88 17.63 -4.43
CA ASP A 70 -15.47 18.16 -3.20
C ASP A 70 -14.52 18.05 -2.00
N ARG A 71 -13.62 17.06 -2.02
CA ARG A 71 -12.58 16.85 -1.00
C ARG A 71 -11.21 17.39 -1.39
N GLY A 72 -11.14 18.35 -2.32
CA GLY A 72 -9.88 19.01 -2.71
C GLY A 72 -8.96 18.16 -3.59
N GLY A 73 -9.47 17.09 -4.21
CA GLY A 73 -8.72 16.28 -5.17
C GLY A 73 -7.86 15.19 -4.53
N TYR A 74 -6.56 15.21 -4.81
CA TYR A 74 -5.63 14.16 -4.35
C TYR A 74 -5.23 14.35 -2.89
N ARG A 75 -5.09 13.22 -2.19
CA ARG A 75 -4.64 13.11 -0.81
C ARG A 75 -3.43 12.18 -0.74
N TYR A 76 -2.46 12.53 0.08
CA TYR A 76 -1.14 11.88 0.13
C TYR A 76 -0.97 11.15 1.46
N PRO A 77 -1.04 9.81 1.49
CA PRO A 77 -0.92 9.05 2.72
C PRO A 77 0.44 9.28 3.42
N PRO A 78 0.49 9.42 4.75
CA PRO A 78 1.69 9.85 5.46
C PRO A 78 2.82 8.82 5.49
N PHE A 79 2.55 7.52 5.31
CA PHE A 79 3.57 6.46 5.37
C PHE A 79 4.76 6.67 4.42
N GLN A 80 4.51 7.42 3.34
CA GLN A 80 5.47 7.64 2.27
C GLN A 80 6.52 8.72 2.62
N PHE A 81 6.39 9.37 3.77
CA PHE A 81 7.30 10.42 4.22
C PHE A 81 8.11 9.98 5.44
N LEU A 82 9.40 10.30 5.43
CA LEU A 82 10.26 10.21 6.60
C LEU A 82 9.86 11.27 7.64
N LYS A 83 10.29 11.09 8.89
CA LYS A 83 10.10 12.11 9.95
C LYS A 83 10.71 13.47 9.60
N SER A 84 11.67 13.52 8.68
CA SER A 84 12.25 14.75 8.13
C SER A 84 11.33 15.49 7.15
N GLY A 85 10.20 14.90 6.74
CA GLY A 85 9.30 15.43 5.73
C GLY A 85 9.69 15.06 4.28
N LEU A 86 10.83 14.41 4.08
CA LEU A 86 11.26 13.92 2.76
C LEU A 86 10.51 12.65 2.37
N VAL A 87 10.32 12.43 1.07
CA VAL A 87 9.78 11.18 0.54
C VAL A 87 10.73 10.03 0.88
N HIS A 88 10.16 8.90 1.29
CA HIS A 88 10.91 7.70 1.61
C HIS A 88 11.64 7.18 0.34
N PRO A 89 12.97 6.95 0.38
CA PRO A 89 13.74 6.63 -0.82
C PRO A 89 13.31 5.32 -1.49
N GLN A 90 12.71 4.40 -0.73
CA GLN A 90 12.20 3.10 -1.20
C GLN A 90 10.76 3.15 -1.72
N LEU A 91 10.15 4.34 -1.81
CA LEU A 91 8.76 4.47 -2.24
C LEU A 91 8.57 4.03 -3.70
N LEU A 92 9.51 4.38 -4.59
CA LEU A 92 9.45 3.96 -5.99
C LEU A 92 9.44 2.43 -6.10
N GLU A 93 10.39 1.77 -5.42
CA GLU A 93 10.51 0.31 -5.43
C GLU A 93 9.24 -0.37 -4.90
N LEU A 94 8.64 0.18 -3.84
CA LEU A 94 7.33 -0.29 -3.38
C LEU A 94 6.22 -0.12 -4.44
N MET A 95 6.16 1.04 -5.10
CA MET A 95 5.15 1.27 -6.14
C MET A 95 5.33 0.33 -7.34
N GLU A 96 6.57 0.03 -7.71
CA GLU A 96 6.89 -0.94 -8.75
C GLU A 96 6.51 -2.37 -8.35
N ALA A 97 6.83 -2.78 -7.12
CA ALA A 97 6.44 -4.08 -6.59
C ALA A 97 4.92 -4.26 -6.57
N LEU A 98 4.17 -3.25 -6.12
CA LEU A 98 2.70 -3.25 -6.18
C LEU A 98 2.19 -3.32 -7.63
N ALA A 99 2.80 -2.58 -8.55
CA ALA A 99 2.38 -2.52 -9.95
C ALA A 99 2.54 -3.87 -10.70
N ARG A 100 3.31 -4.83 -10.15
CA ARG A 100 3.35 -6.21 -10.68
C ARG A 100 2.00 -6.92 -10.55
N GLN A 101 1.14 -6.50 -9.62
CA GLN A 101 -0.20 -7.03 -9.47
C GLN A 101 -1.15 -6.32 -10.45
N PRO A 102 -1.88 -7.05 -11.32
CA PRO A 102 -2.74 -6.42 -12.34
C PRO A 102 -3.74 -5.42 -11.77
N GLY A 103 -4.39 -5.73 -10.63
CA GLY A 103 -5.36 -4.82 -10.00
C GLY A 103 -4.76 -3.54 -9.43
N LEU A 104 -3.46 -3.54 -9.11
CA LEU A 104 -2.77 -2.43 -8.46
C LEU A 104 -1.91 -1.60 -9.43
N HIS A 105 -1.75 -2.05 -10.67
CA HIS A 105 -0.98 -1.32 -11.68
C HIS A 105 -1.64 0.05 -11.98
N PRO A 106 -0.89 1.17 -12.06
CA PRO A 106 -1.44 2.52 -12.24
C PRO A 106 -2.41 2.70 -13.44
N ARG A 107 -2.21 1.91 -14.50
CA ARG A 107 -3.10 1.87 -15.68
C ARG A 107 -4.56 1.48 -15.34
N TYR A 108 -4.76 0.67 -14.30
CA TYR A 108 -6.05 0.20 -13.84
C TYR A 108 -6.47 0.90 -12.54
N ASP A 109 -5.55 1.05 -11.58
CA ASP A 109 -5.77 1.81 -10.34
C ASP A 109 -5.46 3.30 -10.52
N LYS A 110 -6.28 3.97 -11.33
CA LYS A 110 -6.10 5.39 -11.68
C LYS A 110 -6.37 6.34 -10.51
N SER A 111 -7.21 5.91 -9.57
CA SER A 111 -7.57 6.69 -8.39
C SER A 111 -6.62 6.46 -7.22
N GLY A 112 -5.82 5.39 -7.24
CA GLY A 112 -4.92 5.02 -6.14
C GLY A 112 -5.61 4.26 -5.01
N TRP A 113 -6.91 3.97 -5.12
CA TRP A 113 -7.67 3.35 -4.03
C TRP A 113 -7.31 1.88 -3.84
N GLU A 114 -7.07 1.13 -4.93
CA GLU A 114 -6.74 -0.30 -4.80
C GLU A 114 -5.39 -0.47 -4.08
N ARG A 115 -4.39 0.34 -4.46
CA ARG A 115 -3.11 0.36 -3.74
C ARG A 115 -3.26 0.85 -2.30
N ALA A 116 -4.11 1.84 -2.04
CA ALA A 116 -4.37 2.30 -0.68
C ALA A 116 -5.01 1.20 0.18
N PHE A 117 -6.00 0.47 -0.35
CA PHE A 117 -6.61 -0.65 0.37
C PHE A 117 -5.59 -1.74 0.64
N TRP A 118 -4.73 -2.09 -0.32
CA TRP A 118 -3.65 -3.04 -0.07
C TRP A 118 -2.72 -2.58 1.06
N LEU A 119 -2.33 -1.30 1.06
CA LEU A 119 -1.39 -0.72 2.03
C LEU A 119 -1.97 -0.58 3.44
N TYR A 120 -3.28 -0.43 3.57
CA TYR A 120 -3.96 -0.25 4.84
C TYR A 120 -4.73 -1.49 5.31
N GLN A 121 -4.64 -2.61 4.58
CA GLN A 121 -5.19 -3.88 5.02
C GLN A 121 -4.20 -4.57 5.97
N PRO A 122 -4.60 -4.95 7.20
CA PRO A 122 -3.72 -5.64 8.14
C PRO A 122 -3.21 -6.99 7.61
N ARG A 123 -1.93 -7.27 7.80
CA ARG A 123 -1.24 -8.49 7.35
C ARG A 123 -0.54 -9.15 8.53
N LYS A 124 -0.89 -10.42 8.81
CA LYS A 124 -0.22 -11.20 9.88
C LYS A 124 1.28 -11.39 9.62
N ARG A 125 1.70 -11.44 8.35
CA ARG A 125 3.12 -11.54 7.96
C ARG A 125 3.94 -10.32 8.33
N LEU A 126 3.29 -9.21 8.72
CA LEU A 126 3.92 -8.00 9.20
C LEU A 126 3.73 -7.79 10.71
N SER A 127 3.29 -8.82 11.45
CA SER A 127 3.27 -8.75 12.91
C SER A 127 4.69 -8.57 13.46
N VAL A 128 4.81 -8.06 14.69
CA VAL A 128 6.13 -7.93 15.35
C VAL A 128 6.85 -9.27 15.40
N GLN A 129 6.13 -10.33 15.75
CA GLN A 129 6.65 -11.70 15.74
C GLN A 129 7.19 -12.10 14.35
N ALA A 130 6.43 -11.88 13.28
CA ALA A 130 6.83 -12.27 11.93
C ALA A 130 8.07 -11.49 11.43
N LEU A 131 8.13 -10.18 11.72
CA LEU A 131 9.27 -9.33 11.36
C LEU A 131 10.54 -9.73 12.12
N GLU A 132 10.44 -9.98 13.42
CA GLU A 132 11.57 -10.45 14.23
C GLU A 132 12.05 -11.84 13.79
N LEU A 133 11.13 -12.75 13.46
CA LEU A 133 11.48 -14.07 12.91
C LEU A 133 12.19 -13.96 11.55
N ARG A 134 11.74 -13.04 10.70
CA ARG A 134 12.37 -12.75 9.40
C ARG A 134 13.79 -12.21 9.55
N ALA A 135 14.01 -11.32 10.51
CA ALA A 135 15.32 -10.71 10.76
C ALA A 135 16.31 -11.65 11.48
N ALA A 136 15.80 -12.64 12.20
CA ALA A 136 16.60 -13.55 13.02
C ALA A 136 17.38 -14.58 12.20
N LYS A 137 18.53 -15.00 12.73
CA LYS A 137 19.26 -16.15 12.20
C LYS A 137 18.57 -17.44 12.65
N LEU A 138 18.59 -18.47 11.79
CA LEU A 138 18.00 -19.78 12.11
C LEU A 138 18.49 -20.33 13.47
N LYS A 139 19.78 -20.18 13.76
CA LYS A 139 20.37 -20.61 15.03
C LYS A 139 19.78 -19.91 16.24
N GLU A 140 19.49 -18.59 16.14
CA GLU A 140 18.90 -17.82 17.24
C GLU A 140 17.45 -18.27 17.52
N VAL A 141 16.69 -18.57 16.47
CA VAL A 141 15.33 -19.11 16.58
C VAL A 141 15.36 -20.50 17.21
N GLN A 142 16.33 -21.35 16.84
CA GLN A 142 16.49 -22.69 17.39
C GLN A 142 16.92 -22.69 18.86
N GLU A 143 17.82 -21.77 19.24
CA GLU A 143 18.34 -21.66 20.60
C GLU A 143 17.36 -21.01 21.57
N ASN A 144 16.48 -20.13 21.08
CA ASN A 144 15.49 -19.45 21.92
C ASN A 144 14.15 -19.24 21.21
N PRO A 145 13.39 -20.32 20.93
CA PRO A 145 12.09 -20.22 20.26
C PRO A 145 11.04 -19.47 21.09
N GLU A 146 11.10 -19.59 22.42
CA GLU A 146 10.16 -18.97 23.35
C GLU A 146 10.21 -17.44 23.29
N ARG A 147 11.40 -16.85 23.08
CA ARG A 147 11.53 -15.41 22.86
C ARG A 147 10.62 -14.94 21.72
N PHE A 148 10.61 -15.65 20.60
CA PHE A 148 9.79 -15.28 19.45
C PHE A 148 8.30 -15.58 19.70
N ALA A 149 7.98 -16.68 20.37
CA ALA A 149 6.61 -17.05 20.69
C ALA A 149 5.87 -16.01 21.55
N THR A 150 6.60 -15.29 22.41
CA THR A 150 6.04 -14.23 23.28
C THR A 150 5.83 -12.88 22.60
N LEU A 151 6.32 -12.69 21.37
CA LEU A 151 6.15 -11.44 20.63
C LEU A 151 4.70 -11.26 20.16
N ALA A 152 4.29 -9.99 20.03
CA ALA A 152 2.96 -9.65 19.53
C ALA A 152 2.77 -10.19 18.10
N ASN A 153 1.68 -10.96 17.91
CA ASN A 153 1.33 -11.59 16.64
C ASN A 153 0.07 -10.98 15.99
N ASP A 154 -0.28 -9.76 16.41
CA ASP A 154 -1.37 -9.00 15.81
C ASP A 154 -0.95 -8.51 14.42
N ALA A 155 -1.90 -8.56 13.48
CA ALA A 155 -1.66 -8.10 12.12
C ALA A 155 -1.42 -6.59 12.12
N ARG A 156 -0.40 -6.15 11.36
CA ARG A 156 -0.11 -4.75 11.11
C ARG A 156 -0.31 -4.42 9.64
N THR A 157 -0.62 -3.17 9.34
CA THR A 157 -0.76 -2.72 7.97
C THR A 157 0.62 -2.49 7.34
N PRO A 158 0.77 -2.71 6.02
CA PRO A 158 1.97 -2.29 5.29
C PRO A 158 2.34 -0.82 5.51
N ALA A 159 1.37 0.08 5.53
CA ALA A 159 1.58 1.51 5.76
C ALA A 159 2.22 1.80 7.13
N GLU A 160 1.83 1.08 8.19
CA GLU A 160 2.44 1.22 9.53
C GLU A 160 3.85 0.66 9.63
N VAL A 161 4.23 -0.26 8.75
CA VAL A 161 5.51 -1.00 8.84
C VAL A 161 6.56 -0.36 7.93
N PHE A 162 6.12 0.23 6.82
CA PHE A 162 7.01 0.72 5.77
C PHE A 162 8.08 1.71 6.24
N SER A 163 7.79 2.56 7.24
CA SER A 163 8.77 3.51 7.74
C SER A 163 9.94 2.86 8.50
N ASP A 164 9.70 1.68 9.08
CA ASP A 164 10.64 0.99 9.96
C ASP A 164 11.30 -0.20 9.26
N ASP A 165 10.55 -0.90 8.41
CA ASP A 165 11.01 -2.06 7.64
C ASP A 165 10.36 -2.06 6.24
N CYS A 166 10.85 -1.17 5.37
CA CYS A 166 10.36 -1.06 3.99
C CYS A 166 10.59 -2.34 3.18
N LEU A 167 11.67 -3.08 3.44
CA LEU A 167 11.99 -4.33 2.73
C LEU A 167 10.98 -5.42 3.09
N ALA A 168 10.45 -5.45 4.31
CA ALA A 168 9.36 -6.38 4.65
C ALA A 168 8.11 -6.16 3.81
N VAL A 169 7.77 -4.90 3.55
CA VAL A 169 6.59 -4.53 2.78
C VAL A 169 6.80 -4.77 1.28
N ILE A 170 7.98 -4.46 0.74
CA ILE A 170 8.33 -4.69 -0.67
C ILE A 170 8.30 -6.19 -0.99
N ASP A 171 8.92 -7.02 -0.14
CA ASP A 171 8.89 -8.48 -0.32
C ASP A 171 7.47 -9.02 -0.26
N LEU A 172 6.64 -8.53 0.67
CA LEU A 172 5.23 -8.93 0.73
C LEU A 172 4.48 -8.57 -0.57
N ALA A 173 4.73 -7.39 -1.14
CA ALA A 173 4.11 -6.98 -2.40
C ALA A 173 4.55 -7.87 -3.57
N ASN A 174 5.83 -8.26 -3.60
CA ASN A 174 6.38 -9.17 -4.60
C ASN A 174 5.80 -10.59 -4.47
N GLU A 175 5.72 -11.12 -3.26
CA GLU A 175 5.16 -12.46 -3.01
C GLU A 175 3.67 -12.53 -3.35
N ASP A 176 2.88 -11.50 -2.98
CA ASP A 176 1.47 -11.40 -3.37
C ASP A 176 1.33 -11.35 -4.90
N ALA A 177 2.25 -10.68 -5.61
CA ALA A 177 2.27 -10.66 -7.07
C ALA A 177 2.64 -12.03 -7.67
N ASP A 178 3.64 -12.71 -7.12
CA ASP A 178 4.07 -14.03 -7.57
C ASP A 178 2.93 -15.06 -7.40
N GLN A 179 2.22 -15.03 -6.26
CA GLN A 179 1.09 -15.91 -6.00
C GLN A 179 -0.01 -15.78 -7.07
N LEU A 180 -0.34 -14.54 -7.48
CA LEU A 180 -1.32 -14.29 -8.54
C LEU A 180 -0.89 -14.88 -9.89
N THR A 181 0.41 -14.89 -10.20
CA THR A 181 0.91 -15.48 -11.45
C THR A 181 0.89 -17.02 -11.42
N CYS A 182 1.13 -17.63 -10.26
CA CYS A 182 1.00 -19.07 -10.07
C CYS A 182 -0.44 -19.55 -10.25
N ASP A 183 -1.41 -18.84 -9.66
CA ASP A 183 -2.83 -19.24 -9.72
C ASP A 183 -3.39 -19.17 -11.16
N VAL A 184 -2.98 -18.19 -11.96
CA VAL A 184 -3.33 -18.08 -13.39
C VAL A 184 -2.75 -19.24 -14.20
N SER A 185 -1.53 -19.68 -13.85
CA SER A 185 -0.86 -20.78 -14.55
C SER A 185 -1.50 -22.14 -14.28
N VAL A 186 -2.05 -22.35 -13.08
CA VAL A 186 -2.75 -23.60 -12.71
C VAL A 186 -4.11 -23.73 -13.41
N LEU A 187 -4.80 -22.63 -13.68
CA LEU A 187 -6.10 -22.65 -14.36
C LEU A 187 -6.01 -22.75 -15.89
N GLY A 188 -4.85 -22.45 -16.48
CA GLY A 188 -4.62 -22.50 -17.93
C GLY A 188 -4.04 -23.82 -18.47
N GLY A 189 -3.67 -24.77 -17.60
CA GLY A 189 -2.96 -26.00 -17.96
C GLY A 189 -3.81 -27.20 -18.37
N GLY A 190 -5.12 -27.03 -18.55
CA GLY A 190 -6.04 -28.10 -18.97
C GLY A 190 -6.60 -27.84 -20.36
N ALA A 191 -5.85 -28.16 -21.40
CA ALA A 191 -6.35 -28.31 -22.77
C ALA A 191 -5.73 -29.56 -23.40
#